data_AF-A0A975VL82-F1
#
_entry.id   AF-A0A975VL82-F1
#
_cell.length_a   1.000
_cell.length_b   1.000
_cell.length_c   1.000
_cell.angle_alpha   90.00
_cell.angle_beta   90.00
_cell.angle_gamma   90.00
#
_symmetry.space_group_name_H-M   'P 1'
#
loop_
_entity.id
_entity.type
_entity.pdbx_description
1 polymer ?
#
loop_
_entity_poly.entity_id
_entity_poly.type
_entity_poly.pdbx_seq_one_letter_code
_entity_poly.pdbx_strand_id
1 'polypeptide(L)'
;MSATTAWPLDVTLHAASGRLDVLWSDGLLGHLGGAQLRAACKCAACENGRRTGRPPVAAADAAVTQLRPVGDMGLQLIFNDGHDRGIYPWAYLHELSAP
;
A
#
# COMPACT_ATOMS: atom_id res chain seq x y z
N MET A 1 22.90 13.99 0.25
CA MET A 1 22.90 12.54 -0.03
C MET A 1 21.52 12.21 -0.57
N SER A 2 21.36 12.17 -1.89
CA SER A 2 20.07 11.79 -2.49
C SER A 2 19.89 10.30 -2.23
N ALA A 3 18.96 9.93 -1.36
CA ALA A 3 18.58 8.53 -1.22
C ALA A 3 18.04 8.07 -2.57
N THR A 4 18.74 7.16 -3.24
CA THR A 4 18.21 6.46 -4.39
C THR A 4 16.96 5.74 -3.90
N THR A 5 15.78 6.28 -4.23
CA THR A 5 14.51 5.63 -3.86
C THR A 5 14.49 4.29 -4.55
N ALA A 6 14.38 3.20 -3.78
CA ALA A 6 14.26 1.87 -4.35
C ALA A 6 13.02 1.83 -5.25
N TRP A 7 13.17 1.24 -6.44
CA TRP A 7 12.07 1.04 -7.38
C TRP A 7 11.66 -0.43 -7.37
N PRO A 8 10.39 -0.73 -7.69
CA PRO A 8 9.93 -2.11 -7.74
C PRO A 8 10.54 -2.83 -8.96
N LEU A 9 11.04 -4.03 -8.75
CA LEU A 9 11.44 -4.97 -9.80
C LEU A 9 10.32 -5.94 -10.14
N ASP A 10 9.54 -6.35 -9.14
CA ASP A 10 8.36 -7.19 -9.33
C ASP A 10 7.27 -6.84 -8.30
N VAL A 11 6.01 -6.99 -8.70
CA VAL A 11 4.84 -6.69 -7.87
C VAL A 11 3.82 -7.81 -8.05
N THR A 12 3.56 -8.55 -6.98
CA THR A 12 2.63 -9.68 -6.99
C THR A 12 1.49 -9.44 -6.01
N LEU A 13 0.24 -9.43 -6.51
CA LEU A 13 -0.96 -9.50 -5.67
C LEU A 13 -1.39 -10.95 -5.48
N HIS A 14 -1.37 -11.40 -4.23
CA HIS A 14 -1.87 -12.72 -3.85
C HIS A 14 -3.39 -12.68 -3.65
N ALA A 15 -4.15 -12.85 -4.73
CA ALA A 15 -5.61 -12.65 -4.72
C ALA A 15 -6.38 -13.43 -3.64
N ALA A 16 -5.92 -14.63 -3.27
CA ALA A 16 -6.55 -15.44 -2.23
C ALA A 16 -6.37 -14.88 -0.81
N SER A 17 -5.25 -14.20 -0.53
CA SER A 17 -4.94 -13.63 0.78
C SER A 17 -5.08 -12.10 0.84
N GLY A 18 -5.20 -11.44 -0.32
CA GLY A 18 -5.23 -9.99 -0.42
C GLY A 18 -3.91 -9.30 -0.01
N ARG A 19 -2.80 -10.04 0.01
CA ARG A 19 -1.45 -9.55 0.33
C ARG A 19 -0.72 -9.08 -0.93
N LEU A 20 0.06 -8.02 -0.81
CA LEU A 20 0.96 -7.53 -1.84
C LEU A 20 2.40 -7.89 -1.50
N ASP A 21 3.08 -8.60 -2.39
CA ASP A 21 4.53 -8.82 -2.30
C ASP A 21 5.23 -7.91 -3.34
N VAL A 22 6.32 -7.26 -2.93
CA VAL A 22 7.12 -6.37 -3.80
C VAL A 22 8.59 -6.71 -3.67
N LEU A 23 9.24 -7.04 -4.79
CA LEU A 23 10.68 -7.15 -4.87
C LEU A 23 11.27 -5.78 -5.24
N TRP A 24 12.18 -5.28 -4.42
CA TRP A 24 12.78 -3.96 -4.59
C TRP A 24 14.19 -4.03 -5.18
N SER A 25 14.60 -2.95 -5.84
CA SER A 25 15.91 -2.83 -6.50
C SER A 25 17.12 -2.91 -5.56
N ASP A 26 16.91 -2.70 -4.26
CA ASP A 26 17.91 -2.83 -3.20
C ASP A 26 17.99 -4.25 -2.61
N GLY A 27 17.19 -5.18 -3.14
CA GLY A 27 17.11 -6.57 -2.69
C GLY A 27 16.11 -6.81 -1.56
N LEU A 28 15.40 -5.79 -1.07
CA LEU A 28 14.32 -5.98 -0.11
C LEU A 28 13.17 -6.75 -0.75
N LEU A 29 12.67 -7.78 -0.05
CA LEU A 29 11.39 -8.42 -0.38
C LEU A 29 10.35 -7.98 0.65
N GLY A 30 9.46 -7.09 0.24
CA GLY A 30 8.37 -6.58 1.08
C GLY A 30 7.16 -7.50 1.05
N HIS A 31 6.65 -7.86 2.23
CA HIS A 31 5.41 -8.63 2.40
C HIS A 31 4.36 -7.75 3.09
N LEU A 32 3.45 -7.17 2.31
CA LEU A 32 2.52 -6.15 2.76
C LEU A 32 1.11 -6.72 2.91
N GLY A 33 0.68 -6.94 4.15
CA GLY A 33 -0.66 -7.45 4.45
C GLY A 33 -1.77 -6.48 4.04
N GLY A 34 -2.93 -6.98 3.63
CA GLY A 34 -4.07 -6.14 3.25
C GLY A 34 -4.52 -5.20 4.38
N ALA A 35 -4.60 -5.70 5.62
CA ALA A 35 -4.92 -4.89 6.79
C ALA A 35 -3.86 -3.81 7.10
N GLN A 36 -2.57 -4.15 6.96
CA GLN A 36 -1.47 -3.19 7.11
C GLN A 36 -1.59 -2.08 6.06
N LEU A 37 -1.73 -2.44 4.79
CA LEU A 37 -1.90 -1.50 3.69
C LEU A 37 -3.13 -0.62 3.93
N ARG A 38 -4.25 -1.21 4.34
CA ARG A 38 -5.51 -0.49 4.57
C ARG A 38 -5.40 0.52 5.72
N ALA A 39 -4.76 0.15 6.83
CA ALA A 39 -4.50 1.04 7.96
C ALA A 39 -3.56 2.19 7.57
N ALA A 40 -2.63 1.92 6.65
CA ALA A 40 -1.68 2.88 6.08
C ALA A 40 -2.28 3.78 4.97
N CYS A 41 -3.55 3.61 4.60
CA CYS A 41 -4.15 4.37 3.49
C CYS A 41 -4.10 5.90 3.72
N LYS A 42 -3.55 6.65 2.75
CA LYS A 42 -3.41 8.11 2.77
C LYS A 42 -4.43 8.83 1.87
N CYS A 43 -5.55 8.21 1.52
CA CYS A 43 -6.60 8.89 0.77
C CYS A 43 -7.20 10.06 1.58
N ALA A 44 -7.80 11.03 0.90
CA ALA A 44 -8.33 12.25 1.54
C ALA A 44 -9.29 11.96 2.72
N ALA A 45 -10.15 10.95 2.58
CA ALA A 45 -11.08 10.55 3.64
C ALA A 45 -10.36 9.97 4.87
N CYS A 46 -9.38 9.08 4.65
CA CYS A 46 -8.57 8.49 5.73
C CYS A 46 -7.73 9.56 6.44
N GLU A 47 -7.16 10.49 5.66
CA GLU A 47 -6.34 11.57 6.19
C GLU A 47 -7.17 12.58 6.99
N ASN A 48 -8.36 12.93 6.51
CA ASN A 48 -9.32 13.71 7.29
C ASN A 48 -9.72 12.99 8.59
N GLY A 49 -9.94 11.68 8.52
CA GLY A 49 -10.17 10.83 9.70
C GLY A 49 -9.06 10.97 10.73
N ARG A 50 -7.79 10.83 10.34
CA ARG A 50 -6.65 11.02 11.25
C ARG A 50 -6.63 12.42 11.88
N ARG A 51 -6.82 13.47 11.08
CA ARG A 51 -6.82 14.87 11.55
C ARG A 51 -7.95 15.18 12.54
N THR A 52 -9.09 14.49 12.39
CA THR A 52 -10.28 14.66 13.24
C THR A 52 -10.34 13.69 14.42
N GLY A 53 -9.28 12.92 14.68
CA GLY A 53 -9.22 11.95 15.77
C GLY A 53 -10.02 10.66 15.52
N ARG A 54 -10.34 10.37 14.26
CA ARG A 54 -11.04 9.16 13.79
C ARG A 54 -10.19 8.43 12.74
N PRO A 55 -9.03 7.88 13.12
CA PRO A 55 -8.16 7.21 12.18
C PRO A 55 -8.88 6.03 11.51
N PRO A 56 -8.52 5.69 10.26
CA PRO A 56 -9.10 4.52 9.59
C PRO A 56 -8.82 3.25 10.41
N VAL A 57 -9.87 2.56 10.80
CA VAL A 57 -9.79 1.23 11.41
C VAL A 57 -9.80 0.22 10.29
N ALA A 58 -8.69 -0.50 10.10
CA ALA A 58 -8.64 -1.62 9.17
C ALA A 58 -9.18 -2.87 9.88
N ALA A 59 -10.17 -3.51 9.28
CA ALA A 59 -10.60 -4.84 9.71
C ALA A 59 -9.45 -5.84 9.52
N ALA A 60 -9.37 -6.87 10.37
CA ALA A 60 -8.30 -7.86 10.31
C ALA A 60 -8.29 -8.65 8.98
N ASP A 61 -9.44 -8.75 8.33
CA ASP A 61 -9.69 -9.39 7.04
C ASP A 61 -9.66 -8.41 5.86
N ALA A 62 -9.22 -7.16 6.07
CA ALA A 62 -9.04 -6.22 4.98
C ALA A 62 -8.02 -6.75 3.98
N ALA A 63 -8.41 -6.76 2.71
CA ALA A 63 -7.70 -7.41 1.62
C ALA A 63 -7.61 -6.46 0.41
N VAL A 64 -6.45 -6.43 -0.25
CA VAL A 64 -6.33 -5.77 -1.56
C VAL A 64 -6.99 -6.68 -2.61
N THR A 65 -7.96 -6.16 -3.34
CA THR A 65 -8.70 -6.88 -4.38
C THR A 65 -8.23 -6.55 -5.78
N GLN A 66 -7.68 -5.35 -5.98
CA GLN A 66 -7.19 -4.91 -7.28
C GLN A 66 -6.10 -3.85 -7.14
N LEU A 67 -5.13 -3.90 -8.07
CA LEU A 67 -4.11 -2.88 -8.27
C LEU A 67 -4.42 -2.08 -9.53
N ARG A 68 -4.17 -0.77 -9.50
CA ARG A 68 -4.18 0.09 -10.70
C ARG A 68 -2.90 0.92 -10.75
N PRO A 69 -2.14 0.91 -11.86
CA PRO A 69 -0.97 1.78 -12.01
C PRO A 69 -1.33 3.26 -11.95
N VAL A 70 -0.49 4.07 -11.31
CA VAL A 70 -0.60 5.53 -11.27
C VAL A 70 0.66 6.12 -11.90
N GLY A 71 0.70 6.10 -13.23
CA GLY A 71 1.90 6.43 -14.00
C GLY A 71 3.11 5.65 -13.50
N ASP A 72 4.25 6.34 -13.41
CA ASP A 72 5.51 5.76 -12.91
C ASP A 72 5.69 5.95 -11.40
N MET A 73 4.71 6.57 -10.72
CA MET A 73 4.88 7.01 -9.34
C MET A 73 4.47 5.96 -8.30
N GLY A 74 3.59 5.02 -8.64
CA GLY A 74 3.08 4.05 -7.68
C GLY A 74 1.81 3.33 -8.11
N LEU A 75 1.06 2.86 -7.11
CA LEU A 75 -0.17 2.09 -7.30
C LEU A 75 -1.35 2.74 -6.58
N GLN A 76 -2.52 2.66 -7.21
CA GLN A 76 -3.78 2.75 -6.52
C GLN A 76 -4.18 1.35 -6.05
N LEU A 77 -4.48 1.21 -4.76
CA LEU A 77 -4.94 -0.03 -4.16
C LEU A 77 -6.46 0.03 -3.92
N ILE A 78 -7.16 -1.02 -4.35
CA ILE A 78 -8.59 -1.21 -4.11
C ILE A 78 -8.76 -2.32 -3.09
N PHE A 79 -9.61 -2.08 -2.10
CA PHE A 79 -9.84 -2.97 -0.96
C PHE A 79 -11.25 -3.58 -0.99
N ASN A 80 -11.40 -4.72 -0.32
CA ASN A 80 -12.68 -5.43 -0.16
C ASN A 80 -13.72 -4.69 0.68
N ASP A 81 -13.32 -3.67 1.46
CA ASP A 81 -14.23 -2.83 2.28
C ASP A 81 -14.80 -1.63 1.51
N GLY A 82 -14.62 -1.60 0.18
CA GLY A 82 -15.07 -0.52 -0.69
C GLY A 82 -14.13 0.68 -0.78
N HIS A 83 -12.98 0.67 -0.09
CA HIS A 83 -11.97 1.72 -0.27
C HIS A 83 -11.23 1.53 -1.58
N ASP A 84 -11.31 2.52 -2.47
CA ASP A 84 -10.73 2.46 -3.80
C ASP A 84 -9.89 3.69 -4.16
N ARG A 85 -9.76 4.69 -3.28
CA ARG A 85 -9.06 5.96 -3.54
C ARG A 85 -7.63 6.04 -2.97
N GLY A 86 -7.10 4.95 -2.43
CA GLY A 86 -5.77 4.94 -1.82
C GLY A 86 -4.67 4.90 -2.89
N ILE A 87 -3.90 5.98 -3.03
CA ILE A 87 -2.69 6.02 -3.86
C ILE A 87 -1.47 5.79 -2.96
N TYR A 88 -0.61 4.87 -3.38
CA TYR A 88 0.58 4.42 -2.69
C TYR A 88 1.78 4.62 -3.62
N PRO A 89 2.51 5.75 -3.46
CA PRO A 89 3.76 5.98 -4.18
C PRO A 89 4.79 4.88 -3.90
N TRP A 90 5.70 4.59 -4.83
CA TRP A 90 6.72 3.56 -4.66
C TRP A 90 7.57 3.78 -3.41
N ALA A 91 8.02 5.00 -3.17
CA ALA A 91 8.75 5.36 -1.95
C ALA A 91 7.98 4.97 -0.69
N TYR A 92 6.66 5.17 -0.68
CA TYR A 92 5.83 4.85 0.48
C TYR A 92 5.59 3.34 0.63
N LEU A 93 5.41 2.60 -0.47
CA LEU A 93 5.34 1.14 -0.41
C LEU A 93 6.66 0.53 0.06
N HIS A 94 7.79 1.13 -0.32
CA HIS A 94 9.11 0.69 0.14
C HIS A 94 9.28 0.93 1.64
N GLU A 95 8.90 2.12 2.14
CA GLU A 95 8.86 2.41 3.58
C GLU A 95 8.00 1.40 4.35
N LEU A 96 6.83 1.03 3.81
CA LEU A 96 5.93 0.05 4.43
C LEU A 96 6.48 -1.39 4.35
N SER A 97 7.40 -1.66 3.42
CA SER A 97 8.01 -2.98 3.21
C SER A 97 9.13 -3.27 4.20
N ALA A 98 9.69 -2.24 4.81
CA ALA A 98 10.67 -2.40 5.87
C ALA A 98 10.00 -2.96 7.15
N PRO A 99 10.66 -3.87 7.88
CA PRO A 99 10.16 -4.46 9.12
C PRO A 99 10.03 -3.45 10.28
#